data_AF-A0A4R7STB8-F1
#
_entry.id   AF-A0A4R7STB8-F1
#
_cell.length_a   1.000
_cell.length_b   1.000
_cell.length_c   1.000
_cell.angle_alpha   90.00
_cell.angle_beta   90.00
_cell.angle_gamma   90.00
#
_symmetry.space_group_name_H-M   'P 1'
#
loop_
_entity.id
_entity.type
_entity.pdbx_description
1 polymer ?
#
loop_
_entity_poly.entity_id
_entity_poly.type
_entity_poly.pdbx_seq_one_letter_code
_entity_poly.pdbx_strand_id
1 'polypeptide(L)'
;MSLSRRLFILTLMMVGLNAQLAARQWASSDGRRTFEGELVKYTPPYVTVKKPNDELITFQDTILSSRDLEYCQFASRILKEAAYDTTLSVLDFYDGGMVCQTFSKPFEHKEHIFVWGKGFQSQLRKGQSIQTTLFRSGICTINDGTRRRDVRAYSLELDEAILRSPSLNSKPEFMNTPTQPSPERRAPPPADTPDSEKGPKGFGTGFAITSNGWVVTNEHVIHGHTHVTLLHNDNVYQARVAVVDAENDLALLKTEATTIPLALAFTQTPSLGDEVTVGGFPNPEIQGRSLKLTRGIISSLNGYLDDERLYQMDAAIQPGNSGGPVIDHHGRVVGVVTASLVDNPELGIRAQNVNYSIKLPLLITLMGKVEGLVPMVRDVDASSSSGKLGDLLQDSTYLIIVGL
;
A
#
# COMPACT_ATOMS: atom_id res chain seq x y z
N MET A 1 -8.26 46.41 -32.14
CA MET A 1 -9.57 45.92 -32.64
C MET A 1 -9.29 44.62 -33.41
N SER A 2 -9.53 43.43 -32.84
CA SER A 2 -10.79 42.65 -32.95
C SER A 2 -11.16 42.38 -34.43
N LEU A 3 -11.39 41.17 -34.92
CA LEU A 3 -12.23 40.12 -34.34
C LEU A 3 -12.01 38.75 -35.04
N SER A 4 -12.07 37.68 -34.25
CA SER A 4 -12.70 36.38 -34.52
C SER A 4 -12.34 35.54 -35.77
N ARG A 5 -11.85 34.32 -35.50
CA ARG A 5 -12.55 33.12 -35.96
C ARG A 5 -12.85 32.22 -34.75
N ARG A 6 -14.13 32.24 -34.36
CA ARG A 6 -14.77 31.24 -33.51
C ARG A 6 -14.82 29.92 -34.28
N LEU A 7 -14.52 28.82 -33.61
CA LEU A 7 -15.13 27.53 -33.93
C LEU A 7 -15.97 27.14 -32.71
N PHE A 8 -17.29 27.23 -32.86
CA PHE A 8 -18.28 26.74 -31.92
C PHE A 8 -18.94 25.53 -32.59
N ILE A 9 -18.78 24.35 -32.00
CA ILE A 9 -19.72 23.21 -32.09
C ILE A 9 -19.74 22.64 -30.66
N LEU A 10 -20.68 23.12 -29.85
CA LEU A 10 -21.98 22.51 -29.55
C LEU A 10 -21.86 21.33 -28.58
N THR A 11 -22.20 21.65 -27.34
CA THR A 11 -22.58 20.83 -26.20
C THR A 11 -23.12 19.45 -26.58
N LEU A 12 -22.38 18.40 -26.24
CA LEU A 12 -23.01 17.17 -25.76
C LEU A 12 -22.93 17.22 -24.23
N MET A 13 -24.00 17.70 -23.61
CA MET A 13 -24.41 17.11 -22.34
C MET A 13 -24.80 15.67 -22.66
N MET A 14 -23.89 14.74 -22.46
CA MET A 14 -24.28 13.61 -21.65
C MET A 14 -23.78 14.02 -20.27
N VAL A 15 -24.68 14.63 -19.49
CA VAL A 15 -25.29 13.93 -18.35
C VAL A 15 -24.19 13.16 -17.68
N GLY A 16 -23.68 13.74 -16.59
CA GLY A 16 -22.73 13.06 -15.74
C GLY A 16 -23.18 11.62 -15.63
N LEU A 17 -22.31 10.71 -16.09
CA LEU A 17 -22.22 9.42 -15.46
C LEU A 17 -21.76 9.74 -14.04
N ASN A 18 -22.72 10.21 -13.25
CA ASN A 18 -22.76 10.04 -11.84
C ASN A 18 -22.50 8.55 -11.69
N ALA A 19 -21.25 8.22 -11.40
CA ALA A 19 -20.84 6.89 -11.02
C ALA A 19 -21.42 6.66 -9.62
N GLN A 20 -22.74 6.56 -9.64
CA GLN A 20 -23.59 6.33 -8.51
C GLN A 20 -23.81 4.85 -8.51
N LEU A 21 -23.48 4.25 -7.38
CA LEU A 21 -23.67 2.84 -7.18
C LEU A 21 -25.17 2.59 -7.29
N ALA A 22 -25.57 1.62 -8.12
CA ALA A 22 -26.98 1.32 -8.23
C ALA A 22 -27.54 1.00 -6.83
N ALA A 23 -28.76 1.46 -6.57
CA ALA A 23 -29.43 1.10 -5.34
C ALA A 23 -29.46 -0.43 -5.24
N ARG A 24 -29.01 -0.95 -4.11
CA ARG A 24 -28.93 -2.38 -3.85
C ARG A 24 -29.61 -2.71 -2.54
N GLN A 25 -29.96 -3.99 -2.41
CA GLN A 25 -30.36 -4.54 -1.12
C GLN A 25 -29.11 -4.75 -0.27
N TRP A 26 -29.09 -4.10 0.88
CA TRP A 26 -28.13 -4.25 1.96
C TRP A 26 -28.70 -5.19 3.00
N ALA A 27 -27.88 -6.03 3.60
CA ALA A 27 -28.26 -6.93 4.67
C ALA A 27 -27.47 -6.63 5.95
N SER A 28 -28.13 -6.79 7.10
CA SER A 28 -27.46 -6.75 8.39
C SER A 28 -26.52 -7.94 8.56
N SER A 29 -25.56 -7.83 9.48
CA SER A 29 -24.58 -8.88 9.80
C SER A 29 -25.23 -10.17 10.29
N ASP A 30 -26.40 -10.09 10.92
CA ASP A 30 -27.23 -11.23 11.34
C ASP A 30 -28.22 -11.70 10.25
N GLY A 31 -28.25 -11.02 9.10
CA GLY A 31 -29.14 -11.31 7.96
C GLY A 31 -30.64 -11.04 8.21
N ARG A 32 -31.01 -10.49 9.37
CA ARG A 32 -32.42 -10.32 9.77
C ARG A 32 -33.07 -9.05 9.25
N ARG A 33 -32.27 -8.05 8.89
CA ARG A 33 -32.76 -6.76 8.40
C ARG A 33 -32.14 -6.49 7.04
N THR A 34 -32.94 -5.96 6.14
CA THR A 34 -32.45 -5.44 4.88
C THR A 34 -32.98 -4.03 4.66
N PHE A 35 -32.27 -3.27 3.85
CA PHE A 35 -32.76 -2.00 3.34
C PHE A 35 -32.19 -1.75 1.95
N GLU A 36 -32.86 -0.91 1.19
CA GLU A 36 -32.41 -0.51 -0.13
C GLU A 36 -31.66 0.82 -0.07
N GLY A 37 -30.58 0.94 -0.82
CA GLY A 37 -29.94 2.23 -1.04
C GLY A 37 -28.68 2.16 -1.87
N GLU A 38 -28.20 3.33 -2.24
CA GLU A 38 -26.98 3.55 -2.99
C GLU A 38 -25.83 3.87 -2.03
N LEU A 39 -24.69 3.19 -2.15
CA LEU A 39 -23.50 3.58 -1.40
C LEU A 39 -23.00 4.93 -1.92
N VAL A 40 -22.92 5.91 -1.01
CA VAL A 40 -22.41 7.25 -1.31
C VAL A 40 -20.95 7.37 -0.90
N LYS A 41 -20.61 6.83 0.27
CA LYS A 41 -19.27 6.95 0.84
C LYS A 41 -18.99 5.83 1.80
N TYR A 42 -17.76 5.33 1.78
CA TYR A 42 -17.22 4.46 2.83
C TYR A 42 -15.93 5.07 3.38
N THR A 43 -15.91 5.32 4.69
CA THR A 43 -14.75 5.80 5.44
C THR A 43 -14.73 5.02 6.74
N PRO A 44 -14.00 3.90 6.79
CA PRO A 44 -14.03 2.98 7.93
C PRO A 44 -13.93 3.72 9.28
N PRO A 45 -14.79 3.37 10.26
CA PRO A 45 -15.79 2.30 10.22
C PRO A 45 -17.16 2.73 9.64
N TYR A 46 -17.29 3.92 9.06
CA TYR A 46 -18.59 4.50 8.68
C TYR A 46 -18.93 4.28 7.21
N VAL A 47 -20.17 3.85 6.98
CA VAL A 47 -20.80 3.70 5.66
C VAL A 47 -21.92 4.72 5.55
N THR A 48 -21.94 5.49 4.47
CA THR A 48 -23.03 6.40 4.13
C THR A 48 -23.77 5.86 2.92
N VAL A 49 -25.06 5.57 3.08
CA VAL A 49 -25.96 5.09 2.04
C VAL A 49 -27.08 6.11 1.83
N LYS A 50 -27.43 6.36 0.57
CA LYS A 50 -28.59 7.14 0.16
C LYS A 50 -29.77 6.20 -0.10
N LYS A 51 -30.85 6.34 0.66
CA LYS A 51 -32.09 5.58 0.47
C LYS A 51 -32.88 6.11 -0.75
N PRO A 52 -33.86 5.34 -1.27
CA PRO A 52 -34.71 5.76 -2.38
C PRO A 52 -35.51 7.06 -2.15
N ASN A 53 -35.74 7.45 -0.90
CA ASN A 53 -36.40 8.70 -0.51
C ASN A 53 -35.43 9.89 -0.39
N ASP A 54 -34.23 9.78 -0.97
CA ASP A 54 -33.11 10.73 -0.88
C ASP A 54 -32.54 10.94 0.55
N GLU A 55 -32.99 10.16 1.54
CA GLU A 55 -32.46 10.19 2.90
C GLU A 55 -31.05 9.60 2.95
N LEU A 56 -30.10 10.35 3.49
CA LEU A 56 -28.75 9.86 3.79
C LEU A 56 -28.73 9.21 5.17
N ILE A 57 -28.35 7.94 5.21
CA ILE A 57 -28.09 7.22 6.46
C ILE A 57 -26.60 6.93 6.57
N THR A 58 -26.04 7.22 7.74
CA THR A 58 -24.67 6.85 8.09
C THR A 58 -24.68 5.88 9.26
N PHE A 59 -23.95 4.77 9.15
CA PHE A 59 -23.91 3.72 10.16
C PHE A 59 -22.54 3.03 10.19
N GLN A 60 -22.28 2.25 11.24
CA GLN A 60 -21.04 1.48 11.37
C GLN A 60 -21.07 0.24 10.48
N ASP A 61 -19.97 -0.03 9.79
CA ASP A 61 -19.82 -1.13 8.83
C ASP A 61 -19.95 -2.52 9.48
N THR A 62 -19.74 -2.62 10.80
CA THR A 62 -19.99 -3.82 11.61
C THR A 62 -21.44 -4.31 11.56
N ILE A 63 -22.39 -3.44 11.18
CA ILE A 63 -23.78 -3.86 11.04
C ILE A 63 -24.04 -4.53 9.70
N LEU A 64 -23.13 -4.47 8.72
CA LEU A 64 -23.31 -5.04 7.40
C LEU A 64 -23.01 -6.53 7.37
N SER A 65 -23.67 -7.24 6.45
CA SER A 65 -23.25 -8.58 6.05
C SER A 65 -21.82 -8.56 5.51
N SER A 66 -21.09 -9.68 5.64
CA SER A 66 -19.72 -9.80 5.12
C SER A 66 -19.64 -9.43 3.63
N ARG A 67 -20.65 -9.84 2.85
CA ARG A 67 -20.75 -9.53 1.42
C ARG A 67 -20.89 -8.03 1.14
N ASP A 68 -21.66 -7.31 1.97
CA ASP A 68 -21.87 -5.88 1.78
C ASP A 68 -20.70 -5.05 2.30
N LEU A 69 -20.03 -5.52 3.35
CA LEU A 69 -18.77 -4.96 3.82
C LEU A 69 -17.68 -5.10 2.75
N GLU A 70 -17.53 -6.29 2.16
CA GLU A 70 -16.60 -6.53 1.04
C GLU A 70 -16.89 -5.60 -0.13
N TYR A 71 -18.17 -5.40 -0.47
CA TYR A 71 -18.56 -4.44 -1.51
C TYR A 71 -18.16 -3.00 -1.16
N CYS A 72 -18.38 -2.54 0.08
CA CYS A 72 -17.95 -1.21 0.52
C CYS A 72 -16.44 -1.02 0.42
N GLN A 73 -15.67 -2.02 0.86
CA GLN A 73 -14.21 -2.02 0.78
C GLN A 73 -13.74 -1.98 -0.67
N PHE A 74 -14.34 -2.81 -1.53
CA PHE A 74 -14.01 -2.90 -2.95
C PHE A 74 -14.35 -1.60 -3.69
N ALA A 75 -15.58 -1.10 -3.51
CA ALA A 75 -16.03 0.15 -4.09
C ALA A 75 -15.16 1.33 -3.66
N SER A 76 -14.77 1.40 -2.38
CA SER A 76 -13.87 2.44 -1.87
C SER A 76 -12.49 2.42 -2.55
N ARG A 77 -11.93 1.23 -2.81
CA ARG A 77 -10.66 1.08 -3.51
C ARG A 77 -10.76 1.56 -4.97
N ILE A 78 -11.78 1.11 -5.70
CA ILE A 78 -12.00 1.51 -7.09
C ILE A 78 -12.27 3.01 -7.22
N LEU A 79 -13.04 3.59 -6.29
CA LEU A 79 -13.33 5.02 -6.24
C LEU A 79 -12.10 5.89 -5.95
N LYS A 80 -11.15 5.40 -5.13
CA LYS A 80 -9.87 6.07 -4.87
C LYS A 80 -8.95 6.06 -6.09
N GLU A 81 -9.04 5.03 -6.91
CA GLU A 81 -8.25 4.87 -8.14
C GLU A 81 -8.96 5.44 -9.39
N ALA A 82 -10.03 6.23 -9.18
CA ALA A 82 -10.75 6.88 -10.26
C ALA A 82 -9.95 8.07 -10.84
N ALA A 83 -9.84 8.12 -12.17
CA ALA A 83 -9.26 9.25 -12.88
C ALA A 83 -10.38 10.19 -13.34
N TYR A 84 -10.56 11.29 -12.61
CA TYR A 84 -11.55 12.33 -12.90
C TYR A 84 -11.09 13.22 -14.07
N ASP A 85 -12.03 13.70 -14.89
CA ASP A 85 -11.80 14.58 -16.04
C ASP A 85 -10.76 14.04 -17.04
N THR A 86 -10.83 12.74 -17.31
CA THR A 86 -9.93 12.08 -18.26
C THR A 86 -10.43 12.30 -19.69
N THR A 87 -9.54 12.82 -20.55
CA THR A 87 -9.79 12.88 -21.99
C THR A 87 -9.34 11.58 -22.65
N LEU A 88 -10.22 10.94 -23.41
CA LEU A 88 -9.93 9.72 -24.17
C LEU A 88 -10.12 9.97 -25.66
N SER A 89 -9.14 9.60 -26.48
CA SER A 89 -9.34 9.49 -27.92
C SER A 89 -9.55 8.03 -28.31
N VAL A 90 -10.70 7.74 -28.93
CA VAL A 90 -11.09 6.39 -29.35
C VAL A 90 -10.27 5.98 -30.57
N LEU A 91 -9.44 4.95 -30.42
CA LEU A 91 -8.59 4.43 -31.49
C LEU A 91 -9.29 3.31 -32.26
N ASP A 92 -9.98 2.39 -31.58
CA ASP A 92 -10.73 1.30 -32.22
C ASP A 92 -11.71 0.61 -31.27
N PHE A 93 -12.53 -0.31 -31.79
CA PHE A 93 -13.49 -1.12 -31.01
C PHE A 93 -13.16 -2.61 -31.04
N TYR A 94 -13.30 -3.29 -29.89
CA TYR A 94 -13.08 -4.74 -29.76
C TYR A 94 -14.01 -5.32 -28.70
N ASP A 95 -14.79 -6.35 -29.07
CA ASP A 95 -15.59 -7.22 -28.19
C ASP A 95 -16.22 -6.53 -26.95
N GLY A 96 -17.26 -5.72 -27.15
CA GLY A 96 -17.92 -4.99 -26.06
C GLY A 96 -17.09 -3.88 -25.39
N GLY A 97 -15.86 -3.61 -25.86
CA GLY A 97 -14.99 -2.52 -25.43
C GLY A 97 -14.42 -1.67 -26.56
N MET A 98 -13.57 -0.70 -26.19
CA MET A 98 -12.86 0.19 -27.11
C MET A 98 -11.41 0.38 -26.64
N VAL A 99 -10.48 0.51 -27.57
CA VAL A 99 -9.11 0.93 -27.26
C VAL A 99 -9.05 2.44 -27.39
N CYS A 100 -8.55 3.11 -26.35
CA CYS A 100 -8.42 4.54 -26.27
C CYS A 100 -6.98 4.94 -25.98
N GLN A 101 -6.65 6.19 -26.31
CA GLN A 101 -5.47 6.88 -25.81
C GLN A 101 -5.90 7.94 -24.81
N THR A 102 -5.28 7.97 -23.63
CA THR A 102 -5.57 8.97 -22.61
C THR A 102 -4.77 10.25 -22.85
N PHE A 103 -5.36 11.39 -22.47
CA PHE A 103 -4.71 12.69 -22.40
C PHE A 103 -5.10 13.34 -21.07
N SER A 104 -4.45 12.94 -19.97
CA SER A 104 -4.66 13.57 -18.65
C SER A 104 -3.37 13.66 -17.85
N LYS A 105 -3.17 14.79 -17.18
CA LYS A 105 -2.12 14.99 -16.17
C LYS A 105 -2.43 14.15 -14.90
N PRO A 106 -1.43 13.70 -14.12
CA PRO A 106 -0.02 14.09 -14.12
C PRO A 106 0.86 13.30 -15.11
N PHE A 107 0.32 12.31 -15.80
CA PHE A 107 1.10 11.44 -16.68
C PHE A 107 1.15 12.04 -18.09
N GLU A 108 2.23 12.76 -18.42
CA GLU A 108 2.51 13.25 -19.78
C GLU A 108 2.91 12.13 -20.76
N HIS A 109 2.27 10.96 -20.68
CA HIS A 109 2.49 9.84 -21.58
C HIS A 109 1.19 9.37 -22.23
N LYS A 110 1.29 9.10 -23.55
CA LYS A 110 0.24 8.50 -24.37
C LYS A 110 0.08 7.03 -23.98
N GLU A 111 -0.65 6.75 -22.91
CA GLU A 111 -0.99 5.36 -22.55
C GLU A 111 -2.14 4.85 -23.43
N HIS A 112 -1.99 3.62 -23.95
CA HIS A 112 -3.08 2.92 -24.62
C HIS A 112 -3.85 2.11 -23.58
N ILE A 113 -5.14 2.40 -23.46
CA ILE A 113 -6.03 1.76 -22.51
C ILE A 113 -7.16 1.06 -23.25
N PHE A 114 -7.68 0.01 -22.66
CA PHE A 114 -8.89 -0.66 -23.10
C PHE A 114 -10.02 -0.29 -22.15
N VAL A 115 -11.12 0.24 -22.66
CA VAL A 115 -12.30 0.61 -21.88
C VAL A 115 -13.41 -0.36 -22.25
N TRP A 116 -13.98 -1.08 -21.29
CA TRP A 116 -15.09 -2.02 -21.52
C TRP A 116 -16.36 -1.57 -20.78
N GLY A 117 -17.52 -2.05 -21.25
CA GLY A 117 -18.81 -1.77 -20.60
C GLY A 117 -19.98 -1.80 -21.58
N LYS A 118 -21.20 -1.90 -21.03
CA LYS A 118 -22.41 -1.95 -21.85
C LYS A 118 -22.84 -0.54 -22.25
N GLY A 119 -23.51 -0.41 -23.39
CA GLY A 119 -24.23 0.81 -23.76
C GLY A 119 -23.42 1.93 -24.46
N PHE A 120 -22.08 1.89 -24.49
CA PHE A 120 -21.30 2.97 -25.11
C PHE A 120 -20.92 2.77 -26.58
N GLN A 121 -20.79 1.52 -27.05
CA GLN A 121 -20.27 1.27 -28.41
C GLN A 121 -21.17 1.85 -29.49
N SER A 122 -22.49 1.86 -29.27
CA SER A 122 -23.46 2.40 -30.22
C SER A 122 -23.46 3.93 -30.31
N GLN A 123 -22.79 4.62 -29.40
CA GLN A 123 -22.83 6.08 -29.27
C GLN A 123 -21.52 6.77 -29.67
N LEU A 124 -20.45 6.00 -29.90
CA LEU A 124 -19.10 6.51 -30.10
C LEU A 124 -18.54 6.15 -31.48
N ARG A 125 -17.59 6.94 -31.97
CA ARG A 125 -16.93 6.74 -33.26
C ARG A 125 -15.41 6.70 -33.10
N LYS A 126 -14.75 5.92 -33.97
CA LYS A 126 -13.28 5.93 -34.09
C LYS A 126 -12.79 7.35 -34.40
N GLY A 127 -11.75 7.80 -33.70
CA GLY A 127 -11.18 9.14 -33.77
C GLY A 127 -11.88 10.19 -32.90
N GLN A 128 -12.98 9.85 -32.23
CA GLN A 128 -13.69 10.77 -31.33
C GLN A 128 -12.91 10.97 -30.02
N SER A 129 -12.90 12.20 -29.50
CA SER A 129 -12.45 12.48 -28.14
C SER A 129 -13.63 12.60 -27.18
N ILE A 130 -13.52 12.02 -25.99
CA ILE A 130 -14.53 12.05 -24.94
C ILE A 130 -13.91 12.48 -23.61
N GLN A 131 -14.63 13.28 -22.83
CA GLN A 131 -14.29 13.60 -21.45
C GLN A 131 -15.09 12.68 -20.54
N THR A 132 -14.45 12.02 -19.58
CA THR A 132 -15.13 11.09 -18.69
C THR A 132 -14.35 10.81 -17.41
N THR A 133 -14.99 10.14 -16.45
CA THR A 133 -14.32 9.55 -15.29
C THR A 133 -14.03 8.09 -15.58
N LEU A 134 -12.80 7.64 -15.34
CA LEU A 134 -12.41 6.24 -15.53
C LEU A 134 -12.15 5.54 -14.21
N PHE A 135 -12.72 4.36 -14.03
CA PHE A 135 -12.42 3.43 -12.94
C PHE A 135 -11.41 2.38 -13.40
N ARG A 136 -10.36 2.17 -12.60
CA ARG A 136 -9.24 1.28 -12.93
C ARG A 136 -9.63 -0.20 -12.81
N SER A 137 -9.25 -1.07 -13.77
CA SER A 137 -9.54 -2.50 -13.71
C SER A 137 -8.57 -3.41 -14.50
N GLY A 138 -7.51 -3.94 -13.89
CA GLY A 138 -6.73 -5.07 -14.44
C GLY A 138 -5.97 -4.86 -15.77
N ILE A 139 -5.32 -5.92 -16.25
CA ILE A 139 -4.54 -5.95 -17.52
C ILE A 139 -5.14 -7.02 -18.44
N CYS A 140 -5.36 -6.66 -19.70
CA CYS A 140 -5.83 -7.54 -20.76
C CYS A 140 -4.76 -7.64 -21.85
N THR A 141 -4.53 -8.83 -22.38
CA THR A 141 -3.69 -9.01 -23.57
C THR A 141 -4.57 -9.04 -24.82
N ILE A 142 -4.41 -8.07 -25.70
CA ILE A 142 -5.05 -8.06 -27.03
C ILE A 142 -4.04 -8.57 -28.08
N ASN A 143 -4.50 -9.46 -28.95
CA ASN A 143 -3.75 -9.89 -30.13
C ASN A 143 -4.52 -9.47 -31.39
N ASP A 144 -4.00 -8.47 -32.12
CA ASP A 144 -4.63 -7.95 -33.35
C ASP A 144 -4.19 -8.69 -34.63
N GLY A 145 -3.59 -9.87 -34.47
CA GLY A 145 -3.07 -10.68 -35.57
C GLY A 145 -1.67 -10.26 -36.05
N THR A 146 -1.19 -9.08 -35.65
CA THR A 146 0.17 -8.60 -35.99
C THR A 146 1.02 -8.31 -34.75
N ARG A 147 0.40 -7.93 -33.63
CA ARG A 147 1.07 -7.61 -32.37
C ARG A 147 0.24 -8.04 -31.18
N ARG A 148 0.92 -8.69 -30.23
CA ARG A 148 0.42 -8.88 -28.87
C ARG A 148 0.69 -7.61 -28.07
N ARG A 149 -0.34 -7.02 -27.46
CA ARG A 149 -0.22 -5.85 -26.58
C ARG A 149 -0.93 -6.11 -25.26
N ASP A 150 -0.23 -5.89 -24.16
CA ASP A 150 -0.85 -5.81 -22.85
C ASP A 150 -1.40 -4.40 -22.67
N VAL A 151 -2.72 -4.30 -22.53
CA VAL A 151 -3.46 -3.06 -22.37
C VAL A 151 -4.13 -3.06 -21.01
N ARG A 152 -4.12 -1.92 -20.34
CA ARG A 152 -4.85 -1.77 -19.08
C ARG A 152 -6.33 -1.69 -19.37
N ALA A 153 -7.13 -2.49 -18.69
CA ALA A 153 -8.56 -2.41 -18.85
C ALA A 153 -9.17 -1.43 -17.82
N TYR A 154 -10.23 -0.74 -18.22
CA TYR A 154 -10.94 0.23 -17.40
C TYR A 154 -12.44 0.08 -17.60
N SER A 155 -13.21 0.50 -16.60
CA SER A 155 -14.66 0.58 -16.68
C SER A 155 -15.13 2.02 -16.48
N LEU A 156 -16.20 2.38 -17.21
CA LEU A 156 -16.86 3.68 -17.09
C LEU A 156 -18.00 3.67 -16.05
N GLU A 157 -18.47 2.48 -15.69
CA GLU A 157 -19.51 2.28 -14.69
C GLU A 157 -18.89 1.58 -13.49
N LEU A 158 -19.10 2.15 -12.31
CA LEU A 158 -18.49 1.65 -11.10
C LEU A 158 -18.97 0.23 -10.76
N ASP A 159 -20.25 -0.09 -10.95
CA ASP A 159 -20.76 -1.45 -10.70
C ASP A 159 -20.16 -2.50 -11.65
N GLU A 160 -19.96 -2.18 -12.94
CA GLU A 160 -19.24 -3.06 -13.86
C GLU A 160 -17.75 -3.18 -13.46
N ALA A 161 -17.11 -2.10 -13.02
CA ALA A 161 -15.75 -2.13 -12.48
C ALA A 161 -15.62 -3.11 -11.30
N ILE A 162 -16.63 -3.08 -10.40
CA ILE A 162 -16.75 -3.94 -9.23
C ILE A 162 -16.94 -5.41 -9.64
N LEU A 163 -17.87 -5.68 -10.56
CA LEU A 163 -18.20 -7.04 -11.01
C LEU A 163 -17.08 -7.71 -11.80
N ARG A 164 -16.28 -6.94 -12.55
CA ARG A 164 -15.25 -7.47 -13.46
C ARG A 164 -13.84 -7.51 -12.88
N SER A 165 -13.69 -7.07 -11.64
CA SER A 165 -12.44 -7.18 -10.90
C SER A 165 -12.46 -8.26 -9.79
N PRO A 166 -13.06 -9.47 -9.98
CA PRO A 166 -13.09 -10.50 -8.95
C PRO A 166 -11.70 -11.13 -8.71
N SER A 167 -10.73 -10.91 -9.60
CA SER A 167 -9.33 -11.36 -9.48
C SER A 167 -8.50 -10.57 -8.47
N LEU A 168 -9.04 -9.54 -7.82
CA LEU A 168 -8.43 -8.92 -6.65
C LEU A 168 -8.78 -9.63 -5.34
N ASN A 169 -9.65 -10.67 -5.40
CA ASN A 169 -9.92 -11.62 -4.31
C ASN A 169 -9.23 -12.98 -4.49
N SER A 170 -8.52 -13.24 -5.60
CA SER A 170 -7.54 -14.32 -5.58
C SER A 170 -6.34 -13.80 -4.80
N LYS A 171 -6.02 -14.48 -3.68
CA LYS A 171 -4.64 -14.50 -3.16
C LYS A 171 -3.71 -14.50 -4.38
N PRO A 172 -2.63 -13.71 -4.42
CA PRO A 172 -1.54 -14.08 -5.31
C PRO A 172 -1.17 -15.51 -4.91
N GLU A 173 -1.54 -16.49 -5.74
CA GLU A 173 -0.91 -17.78 -5.69
C GLU A 173 0.54 -17.48 -6.01
N PHE A 174 1.36 -17.37 -4.97
CA PHE A 174 2.78 -17.54 -5.12
C PHE A 174 2.94 -18.88 -5.83
N MET A 175 3.35 -18.85 -7.10
CA MET A 175 3.78 -20.06 -7.79
C MET A 175 4.77 -20.74 -6.88
N ASN A 176 4.38 -21.90 -6.35
CA ASN A 176 5.26 -22.78 -5.61
C ASN A 176 6.52 -22.97 -6.45
N THR A 177 7.64 -22.46 -5.96
CA THR A 177 8.95 -22.79 -6.51
C THR A 177 9.16 -24.30 -6.32
N PRO A 178 9.75 -25.02 -7.30
CA PRO A 178 9.82 -26.48 -7.25
C PRO A 178 10.50 -26.97 -5.97
N THR A 179 9.79 -27.83 -5.24
CA THR A 179 10.33 -28.53 -4.07
C THR A 179 11.47 -29.43 -4.56
N GLN A 180 12.72 -29.14 -4.17
CA GLN A 180 13.79 -30.13 -4.26
C GLN A 180 13.41 -31.33 -3.36
N PRO A 181 13.66 -32.58 -3.80
CA PRO A 181 13.25 -33.76 -3.07
C PRO A 181 13.99 -33.87 -1.74
N SER A 182 13.22 -34.02 -0.66
CA SER A 182 13.72 -34.30 0.68
C SER A 182 14.40 -35.68 0.74
N PRO A 183 15.56 -35.84 1.42
CA PRO A 183 16.11 -37.16 1.70
C PRO A 183 15.22 -37.93 2.70
N GLU A 184 15.17 -39.25 2.50
CA GLU A 184 14.29 -40.21 3.16
C GLU A 184 14.17 -40.08 4.69
N ARG A 185 12.94 -40.25 5.17
CA ARG A 185 12.58 -40.41 6.59
C ARG A 185 13.36 -41.57 7.22
N ARG A 186 14.13 -41.27 8.27
CA ARG A 186 14.21 -42.15 9.44
C ARG A 186 13.27 -41.64 10.52
N ALA A 187 12.48 -42.56 11.08
CA ALA A 187 11.51 -42.28 12.12
C ALA A 187 12.20 -41.75 13.41
N PRO A 188 11.57 -40.83 14.16
CA PRO A 188 12.06 -40.38 15.45
C PRO A 188 11.73 -41.41 16.56
N PRO A 189 12.58 -41.55 17.60
CA PRO A 189 12.20 -42.25 18.83
C PRO A 189 11.19 -41.42 19.64
N PRO A 190 10.40 -42.04 20.53
CA PRO A 190 9.24 -41.43 21.17
C PRO A 190 9.61 -40.40 22.25
N ALA A 191 8.62 -39.54 22.50
CA ALA A 191 8.68 -38.28 23.22
C ALA A 191 8.88 -38.39 24.73
N ASP A 192 9.58 -37.38 25.27
CA ASP A 192 9.31 -36.77 26.56
C ASP A 192 9.28 -35.24 26.36
N THR A 193 8.14 -34.61 26.68
CA THR A 193 7.94 -33.15 26.79
C THR A 193 8.14 -32.70 28.25
N PRO A 194 8.29 -31.40 28.61
CA PRO A 194 8.04 -30.17 27.83
C PRO A 194 9.07 -29.03 28.03
N ASP A 195 9.61 -28.44 26.95
CA ASP A 195 9.93 -27.01 26.89
C ASP A 195 10.44 -26.61 25.49
N SER A 196 9.75 -25.67 24.82
CA SER A 196 10.34 -24.57 24.02
C SER A 196 9.30 -23.95 23.07
N GLU A 197 8.56 -22.96 23.55
CA GLU A 197 8.03 -21.89 22.68
C GLU A 197 9.17 -20.96 22.22
N LYS A 198 10.19 -21.49 21.54
CA LYS A 198 11.21 -20.64 20.90
C LYS A 198 11.06 -20.74 19.40
N GLY A 199 10.45 -19.71 18.81
CA GLY A 199 10.52 -19.48 17.38
C GLY A 199 11.98 -19.35 16.90
N PRO A 200 12.23 -19.36 15.59
CA PRO A 200 13.57 -19.21 15.05
C PRO A 200 14.22 -17.90 15.52
N LYS A 201 15.51 -17.94 15.83
CA LYS A 201 16.30 -16.75 16.17
C LYS A 201 16.37 -15.80 14.98
N GLY A 202 16.23 -14.51 15.25
CA GLY A 202 16.24 -13.47 14.22
C GLY A 202 16.62 -12.10 14.78
N PHE A 203 16.92 -11.18 13.88
CA PHE A 203 17.23 -9.78 14.20
C PHE A 203 16.63 -8.83 13.17
N GLY A 204 16.39 -7.60 13.59
CA GLY A 204 15.90 -6.53 12.73
C GLY A 204 16.05 -5.17 13.40
N THR A 205 15.44 -4.16 12.80
CA THR A 205 15.42 -2.80 13.33
C THR A 205 14.01 -2.43 13.74
N GLY A 206 13.87 -1.57 14.75
CA GLY A 206 12.63 -0.83 15.00
C GLY A 206 12.92 0.60 15.43
N PHE A 207 11.90 1.44 15.47
CA PHE A 207 12.02 2.83 15.92
C PHE A 207 10.82 3.26 16.76
N ALA A 208 11.04 4.14 17.73
CA ALA A 208 9.99 4.66 18.57
C ALA A 208 9.15 5.73 17.87
N ILE A 209 7.83 5.71 18.11
CA ILE A 209 6.85 6.68 17.58
C ILE A 209 6.12 7.46 18.67
N THR A 210 6.26 7.05 19.93
CA THR A 210 5.82 7.79 21.11
C THR A 210 6.92 7.81 22.18
N SER A 211 6.80 8.66 23.20
CA SER A 211 7.72 8.69 24.35
C SER A 211 7.40 7.63 25.42
N ASN A 212 6.21 7.04 25.37
CA ASN A 212 5.75 5.99 26.30
C ASN A 212 5.96 4.56 25.75
N GLY A 213 6.91 4.38 24.82
CA GLY A 213 7.41 3.06 24.46
C GLY A 213 6.66 2.33 23.36
N TRP A 214 5.97 3.03 22.45
CA TRP A 214 5.49 2.42 21.21
C TRP A 214 6.59 2.41 20.15
N VAL A 215 6.89 1.21 19.65
CA VAL A 215 7.97 0.96 18.67
C VAL A 215 7.39 0.27 17.44
N VAL A 216 7.82 0.68 16.26
CA VAL A 216 7.45 0.11 14.97
C VAL A 216 8.53 -0.84 14.49
N THR A 217 8.13 -1.94 13.86
CA THR A 217 9.02 -2.82 13.10
C THR A 217 8.23 -3.56 12.02
N ASN A 218 8.87 -4.50 11.31
CA ASN A 218 8.19 -5.40 10.40
C ASN A 218 7.60 -6.62 11.10
N GLU A 219 6.54 -7.19 10.53
CA GLU A 219 5.95 -8.43 11.04
C GLU A 219 6.92 -9.60 10.90
N HIS A 220 7.60 -9.73 9.76
CA HIS A 220 8.49 -10.87 9.52
C HIS A 220 9.70 -10.91 10.47
N VAL A 221 10.10 -9.75 11.03
CA VAL A 221 11.17 -9.66 12.04
C VAL A 221 10.73 -10.33 13.35
N ILE A 222 9.45 -10.23 13.69
CA ILE A 222 8.89 -10.69 14.97
C ILE A 222 8.01 -11.93 14.81
N HIS A 223 7.96 -12.52 13.63
CA HIS A 223 7.04 -13.59 13.27
C HIS A 223 7.07 -14.74 14.28
N GLY A 224 5.89 -15.17 14.73
CA GLY A 224 5.72 -16.26 15.70
C GLY A 224 6.15 -15.93 17.14
N HIS A 225 6.55 -14.68 17.44
CA HIS A 225 6.95 -14.26 18.78
C HIS A 225 5.90 -13.35 19.40
N THR A 226 5.63 -13.52 20.69
CA THR A 226 4.75 -12.63 21.48
C THR A 226 5.54 -11.57 22.23
N HIS A 227 6.83 -11.80 22.44
CA HIS A 227 7.77 -10.91 23.13
C HIS A 227 9.08 -10.86 22.36
N VAL A 228 9.71 -9.69 22.38
CA VAL A 228 10.98 -9.43 21.71
C VAL A 228 11.88 -8.58 22.60
N THR A 229 13.19 -8.65 22.34
CA THR A 229 14.17 -7.83 23.03
C THR A 229 14.58 -6.65 22.17
N LEU A 230 14.51 -5.44 22.73
CA LEU A 230 15.00 -4.20 22.13
C LEU A 230 16.35 -3.85 22.74
N LEU A 231 17.33 -3.55 21.90
CA LEU A 231 18.66 -3.12 22.32
C LEU A 231 18.95 -1.71 21.85
N HIS A 232 19.46 -0.89 22.76
CA HIS A 232 19.75 0.51 22.47
C HIS A 232 20.76 1.07 23.46
N ASN A 233 21.89 1.61 22.97
CA ASN A 233 22.98 2.17 23.76
C ASN A 233 23.37 1.27 24.97
N ASP A 234 23.65 0.00 24.69
CA ASP A 234 23.96 -1.07 25.66
C ASP A 234 22.84 -1.48 26.63
N ASN A 235 21.68 -0.80 26.59
CA ASN A 235 20.52 -1.16 27.39
C ASN A 235 19.68 -2.25 26.69
N VAL A 236 19.05 -3.07 27.52
CA VAL A 236 18.17 -4.16 27.11
C VAL A 236 16.76 -3.86 27.62
N TYR A 237 15.78 -3.82 26.72
CA TYR A 237 14.38 -3.63 27.05
C TYR A 237 13.55 -4.80 26.54
N GLN A 238 12.54 -5.20 27.31
CA GLN A 238 11.55 -6.17 26.86
C GLN A 238 10.38 -5.43 26.22
N ALA A 239 9.89 -5.95 25.10
CA ALA A 239 8.70 -5.43 24.44
C ALA A 239 7.74 -6.57 24.10
N ARG A 240 6.45 -6.33 24.32
CA ARG A 240 5.39 -7.22 23.85
C ARG A 240 5.00 -6.84 22.43
N VAL A 241 4.66 -7.84 21.62
CA VAL A 241 3.99 -7.62 20.34
C VAL A 241 2.54 -7.21 20.64
N ALA A 242 2.17 -6.00 20.23
CA ALA A 242 0.89 -5.40 20.60
C ALA A 242 -0.14 -5.48 19.47
N VAL A 243 0.27 -5.11 18.25
CA VAL A 243 -0.58 -5.20 17.06
C VAL A 243 0.27 -5.66 15.89
N VAL A 244 -0.29 -6.55 15.07
CA VAL A 244 0.36 -7.07 13.87
C VAL A 244 -0.52 -6.79 12.66
N ASP A 245 0.13 -6.36 11.59
CA ASP A 245 -0.42 -6.28 10.25
C ASP A 245 0.46 -7.13 9.32
N ALA A 246 0.15 -8.43 9.27
CA ALA A 246 0.88 -9.38 8.44
C ALA A 246 0.71 -9.10 6.94
N GLU A 247 -0.38 -8.44 6.53
CA GLU A 247 -0.61 -8.12 5.12
C GLU A 247 0.37 -7.05 4.63
N ASN A 248 0.62 -6.05 5.48
CA ASN A 248 1.50 -4.91 5.16
C ASN A 248 2.90 -5.05 5.76
N ASP A 249 3.22 -6.20 6.35
CA ASP A 249 4.51 -6.48 6.98
C ASP A 249 4.89 -5.42 8.04
N LEU A 250 3.94 -5.06 8.91
CA LEU A 250 4.14 -4.09 9.98
C LEU A 250 3.72 -4.66 11.34
N ALA A 251 4.42 -4.27 12.39
CA ALA A 251 4.06 -4.57 13.76
C ALA A 251 4.29 -3.36 14.68
N LEU A 252 3.41 -3.23 15.67
CA LEU A 252 3.58 -2.33 16.81
C LEU A 252 3.97 -3.14 18.03
N LEU A 253 5.05 -2.72 18.65
CA LEU A 253 5.59 -3.25 19.89
C LEU A 253 5.33 -2.24 21.01
N LYS A 254 5.16 -2.76 22.23
CA LYS A 254 5.05 -1.94 23.44
C LYS A 254 6.12 -2.34 24.44
N THR A 255 6.97 -1.39 24.80
CA THR A 255 7.93 -1.47 25.92
C THR A 255 7.51 -0.52 27.04
N GLU A 256 7.92 -0.81 28.27
CA GLU A 256 7.72 0.09 29.43
C GLU A 256 8.83 1.13 29.57
N ALA A 257 9.84 1.10 28.68
CA ALA A 257 10.88 2.12 28.63
C ALA A 257 10.33 3.48 28.18
N THR A 258 10.93 4.55 28.71
CA THR A 258 10.80 5.88 28.09
C THR A 258 11.66 5.91 26.82
N THR A 259 11.06 6.36 25.73
CA THR A 259 11.66 6.34 24.39
C THR A 259 11.74 7.74 23.81
N ILE A 260 12.63 7.95 22.85
CA ILE A 260 12.71 9.19 22.07
C ILE A 260 12.02 8.91 20.73
N PRO A 261 10.83 9.49 20.46
CA PRO A 261 10.10 9.18 19.24
C PRO A 261 10.60 9.95 18.03
N LEU A 262 10.51 9.33 16.86
CA LEU A 262 10.56 10.02 15.59
C LEU A 262 9.21 10.66 15.27
N ALA A 263 9.25 11.84 14.66
CA ALA A 263 8.05 12.47 14.12
C ALA A 263 7.61 11.78 12.81
N LEU A 264 6.32 11.77 12.54
CA LEU A 264 5.76 11.18 11.31
C LEU A 264 5.31 12.29 10.34
N ALA A 265 5.58 12.10 9.04
CA ALA A 265 5.20 13.04 7.98
C ALA A 265 3.72 12.93 7.58
N PHE A 266 2.80 13.36 8.45
CA PHE A 266 1.34 13.21 8.22
C PHE A 266 0.79 13.89 6.97
N THR A 267 1.36 15.04 6.59
CA THR A 267 0.82 15.91 5.54
C THR A 267 1.69 15.93 4.29
N GLN A 268 2.86 15.29 4.33
CA GLN A 268 3.83 15.30 3.24
C GLN A 268 4.06 13.88 2.77
N THR A 269 3.83 13.67 1.48
CA THR A 269 4.12 12.41 0.81
C THR A 269 5.39 12.60 -0.02
N PRO A 270 6.39 11.72 0.10
CA PRO A 270 7.57 11.77 -0.75
C PRO A 270 7.21 11.81 -2.23
N SER A 271 7.94 12.63 -2.97
CA SER A 271 7.95 12.74 -4.43
C SER A 271 9.11 11.94 -5.02
N LEU A 272 9.01 11.66 -6.32
CA LEU A 272 10.10 11.03 -7.05
C LEU A 272 11.35 11.90 -7.00
N GLY A 273 12.48 11.33 -6.58
CA GLY A 273 13.75 12.04 -6.42
C GLY A 273 13.98 12.69 -5.05
N ASP A 274 13.01 12.64 -4.13
CA ASP A 274 13.20 13.18 -2.78
C ASP A 274 14.30 12.42 -2.03
N GLU A 275 15.20 13.15 -1.38
CA GLU A 275 16.25 12.57 -0.55
C GLU A 275 15.66 11.93 0.72
N VAL A 276 16.16 10.74 1.04
CA VAL A 276 15.82 9.99 2.25
C VAL A 276 17.05 9.47 2.96
N THR A 277 16.96 9.37 4.27
CA THR A 277 17.95 8.69 5.13
C THR A 277 17.32 7.47 5.78
N VAL A 278 18.04 6.36 5.78
CA VAL A 278 17.66 5.10 6.43
C VAL A 278 18.54 4.88 7.65
N GLY A 279 17.94 4.50 8.77
CA GLY A 279 18.64 4.04 9.96
C GLY A 279 18.39 2.57 10.22
N GLY A 280 19.44 1.82 10.59
CA GLY A 280 19.26 0.43 11.00
C GLY A 280 20.53 -0.28 11.47
N PHE A 281 20.38 -1.58 11.74
CA PHE A 281 21.42 -2.46 12.26
C PHE A 281 21.69 -3.61 11.28
N PRO A 282 22.37 -3.34 10.16
CA PRO A 282 22.63 -4.35 9.15
C PRO A 282 23.62 -5.38 9.67
N ASN A 283 23.29 -6.66 9.54
CA ASN A 283 24.12 -7.81 9.90
C ASN A 283 24.89 -7.61 11.23
N PRO A 284 24.19 -7.44 12.36
CA PRO A 284 24.77 -6.95 13.61
C PRO A 284 25.84 -7.89 14.19
N GLU A 285 25.80 -9.17 13.84
CA GLU A 285 26.82 -10.16 14.20
C GLU A 285 28.16 -9.93 13.47
N ILE A 286 28.13 -9.31 12.29
CA ILE A 286 29.29 -9.07 11.43
C ILE A 286 29.76 -7.61 11.52
N GLN A 287 28.82 -6.65 11.53
CA GLN A 287 29.10 -5.21 11.46
C GLN A 287 29.00 -4.49 12.81
N GLY A 288 28.75 -5.25 13.88
CA GLY A 288 28.51 -4.72 15.21
C GLY A 288 27.13 -4.10 15.38
N ARG A 289 26.86 -3.67 16.61
CA ARG A 289 25.52 -3.24 17.06
C ARG A 289 25.33 -1.73 17.11
N SER A 290 26.28 -0.96 16.58
CA SER A 290 26.12 0.49 16.41
C SER A 290 25.26 0.79 15.21
N LEU A 291 24.39 1.81 15.34
CA LEU A 291 23.52 2.26 14.27
C LEU A 291 24.32 2.57 13.00
N LYS A 292 23.76 2.20 11.85
CA LYS A 292 24.28 2.56 10.54
C LYS A 292 23.24 3.43 9.83
N LEU A 293 23.74 4.48 9.16
CA LEU A 293 22.94 5.39 8.38
C LEU A 293 23.31 5.26 6.91
N THR A 294 22.32 5.21 6.03
CA THR A 294 22.51 5.27 4.58
C THR A 294 21.59 6.34 4.00
N ARG A 295 22.04 6.99 2.93
CA ARG A 295 21.26 8.01 2.21
C ARG A 295 20.98 7.53 0.80
N GLY A 296 19.84 7.91 0.27
CA GLY A 296 19.46 7.74 -1.12
C GLY A 296 18.32 8.69 -1.49
N ILE A 297 17.61 8.34 -2.54
CA ILE A 297 16.40 9.02 -3.01
C ILE A 297 15.24 8.03 -3.11
N ILE A 298 14.02 8.57 -3.20
CA ILE A 298 12.87 7.83 -3.68
C ILE A 298 13.00 7.64 -5.19
N SER A 299 13.43 6.45 -5.61
CA SER A 299 13.64 6.07 -7.01
C SER A 299 12.35 5.71 -7.73
N SER A 300 11.31 5.31 -7.00
CA SER A 300 9.95 5.10 -7.52
C SER A 300 8.93 5.29 -6.41
N LEU A 301 7.76 5.82 -6.78
CA LEU A 301 6.62 5.92 -5.87
C LEU A 301 5.91 4.59 -5.64
N ASN A 302 6.27 3.54 -6.39
CA ASN A 302 5.75 2.20 -6.25
C ASN A 302 6.88 1.18 -6.16
N GLY A 303 6.63 0.08 -5.48
CA GLY A 303 7.58 -1.03 -5.33
C GLY A 303 7.61 -1.98 -6.51
N TYR A 304 8.08 -3.20 -6.24
CA TYR A 304 8.09 -4.29 -7.21
C TYR A 304 6.71 -4.52 -7.81
N LEU A 305 6.63 -4.66 -9.14
CA LEU A 305 5.38 -4.81 -9.90
C LEU A 305 4.34 -3.72 -9.58
N ASP A 306 4.80 -2.48 -9.40
CA ASP A 306 3.97 -1.32 -9.08
C ASP A 306 3.18 -1.47 -7.76
N ASP A 307 3.71 -2.19 -6.76
CA ASP A 307 3.11 -2.25 -5.44
C ASP A 307 3.02 -0.85 -4.81
N GLU A 308 1.81 -0.30 -4.78
CA GLU A 308 1.51 1.05 -4.29
C GLU A 308 1.72 1.18 -2.77
N ARG A 309 1.90 0.08 -2.05
CA ARG A 309 2.21 0.06 -0.62
C ARG A 309 3.66 0.44 -0.33
N LEU A 310 4.51 0.43 -1.36
CA LEU A 310 5.94 0.55 -1.23
C LEU A 310 6.48 1.77 -1.97
N TYR A 311 7.51 2.40 -1.41
CA TYR A 311 8.46 3.21 -2.18
C TYR A 311 9.62 2.33 -2.62
N GLN A 312 10.13 2.55 -3.83
CA GLN A 312 11.48 2.11 -4.18
C GLN A 312 12.48 3.22 -3.83
N MET A 313 13.61 2.83 -3.26
CA MET A 313 14.73 3.71 -2.95
C MET A 313 16.06 3.08 -3.37
N ASP A 314 17.08 3.91 -3.53
CA ASP A 314 18.45 3.48 -3.79
C ASP A 314 19.35 3.56 -2.55
N ALA A 315 18.81 4.02 -1.40
CA ALA A 315 19.52 4.01 -0.13
C ALA A 315 19.94 2.56 0.20
N ALA A 316 21.23 2.34 0.44
CA ALA A 316 21.75 1.00 0.64
C ALA A 316 21.14 0.35 1.89
N ILE A 317 20.60 -0.86 1.74
CA ILE A 317 20.13 -1.69 2.85
C ILE A 317 20.72 -3.09 2.79
N GLN A 318 20.70 -3.78 3.92
CA GLN A 318 21.14 -5.15 4.08
C GLN A 318 20.24 -5.85 5.10
N PRO A 319 20.27 -7.20 5.19
CA PRO A 319 19.57 -7.92 6.25
C PRO A 319 19.85 -7.30 7.62
N GLY A 320 18.79 -7.05 8.39
CA GLY A 320 18.84 -6.34 9.68
C GLY A 320 18.32 -4.90 9.63
N ASN A 321 18.26 -4.25 8.47
CA ASN A 321 17.61 -2.94 8.33
C ASN A 321 16.08 -3.04 8.31
N SER A 322 15.50 -4.21 8.04
CA SER A 322 14.06 -4.45 8.05
C SER A 322 13.42 -3.97 9.34
N GLY A 323 12.39 -3.13 9.22
CA GLY A 323 11.69 -2.44 10.30
C GLY A 323 12.30 -1.09 10.68
N GLY A 324 13.41 -0.69 10.07
CA GLY A 324 14.07 0.59 10.29
C GLY A 324 13.35 1.78 9.65
N PRO A 325 13.54 2.99 10.21
CA PRO A 325 12.88 4.19 9.69
C PRO A 325 13.51 4.66 8.38
N VAL A 326 12.65 5.10 7.46
CA VAL A 326 13.02 5.94 6.32
C VAL A 326 12.55 7.35 6.64
N ILE A 327 13.48 8.30 6.72
CA ILE A 327 13.18 9.69 7.08
C ILE A 327 13.51 10.67 5.95
N ASP A 328 12.73 11.75 5.88
CA ASP A 328 13.02 12.89 5.01
C ASP A 328 14.13 13.80 5.59
N HIS A 329 14.48 14.84 4.84
CA HIS A 329 15.47 15.85 5.25
C HIS A 329 15.05 16.68 6.47
N HIS A 330 13.79 16.60 6.92
CA HIS A 330 13.28 17.21 8.14
C HIS A 330 13.34 16.27 9.35
N GLY A 331 13.83 15.04 9.19
CA GLY A 331 13.88 14.06 10.27
C GLY A 331 12.54 13.39 10.57
N ARG A 332 11.59 13.45 9.63
CA ARG A 332 10.27 12.85 9.78
C ARG A 332 10.21 11.53 9.02
N VAL A 333 9.59 10.53 9.64
CA VAL A 333 9.39 9.22 9.02
C VAL A 333 8.42 9.37 7.85
N VAL A 334 8.84 8.83 6.71
CA VAL A 334 8.06 8.73 5.48
C VAL A 334 7.81 7.28 5.07
N GLY A 335 8.55 6.33 5.65
CA GLY A 335 8.34 4.90 5.42
C GLY A 335 9.10 4.00 6.40
N VAL A 336 8.93 2.69 6.24
CA VAL A 336 9.56 1.63 7.04
C VAL A 336 10.28 0.67 6.10
N VAL A 337 11.58 0.47 6.25
CA VAL A 337 12.35 -0.48 5.41
C VAL A 337 11.74 -1.88 5.54
N THR A 338 11.61 -2.60 4.42
CA THR A 338 11.15 -4.01 4.43
C THR A 338 12.12 -4.94 3.72
N ALA A 339 12.31 -4.76 2.41
CA ALA A 339 12.97 -5.73 1.56
C ALA A 339 13.86 -5.08 0.51
N SER A 340 14.85 -5.82 0.03
CA SER A 340 15.57 -5.53 -1.22
C SER A 340 15.01 -6.41 -2.33
N LEU A 341 15.13 -5.96 -3.58
CA LEU A 341 14.91 -6.85 -4.71
C LEU A 341 15.96 -7.96 -4.66
N VAL A 342 15.50 -9.21 -4.64
CA VAL A 342 16.38 -10.38 -4.57
C VAL A 342 17.04 -10.58 -5.94
N ASP A 343 18.35 -10.82 -5.94
CA ASP A 343 19.08 -11.21 -7.14
C ASP A 343 18.40 -12.42 -7.80
N ASN A 344 18.39 -12.46 -9.13
CA ASN A 344 18.01 -13.64 -9.88
C ASN A 344 19.26 -14.18 -10.61
N PRO A 345 20.01 -15.10 -9.98
CA PRO A 345 21.24 -15.64 -10.55
C PRO A 345 21.00 -16.40 -11.85
N GLU A 346 19.83 -17.03 -12.01
CA GLU A 346 19.47 -17.80 -13.20
C GLU A 346 19.24 -16.91 -14.43
N LEU A 347 18.76 -15.68 -14.22
CA LEU A 347 18.62 -14.65 -15.26
C LEU A 347 19.85 -13.75 -15.39
N GLY A 348 20.89 -13.96 -14.56
CA GLY A 348 22.07 -13.09 -14.50
C GLY A 348 21.79 -11.67 -14.01
N ILE A 349 20.63 -11.43 -13.39
CA ILE A 349 20.22 -10.11 -12.89
C ILE A 349 20.71 -9.98 -11.46
N ARG A 350 21.62 -9.02 -11.23
CA ARG A 350 21.96 -8.56 -9.89
C ARG A 350 21.30 -7.21 -9.63
N ALA A 351 20.32 -7.19 -8.74
CA ALA A 351 19.61 -5.97 -8.41
C ALA A 351 20.44 -5.19 -7.39
N GLN A 352 21.18 -4.20 -7.87
CA GLN A 352 21.92 -3.28 -7.00
C GLN A 352 21.09 -2.01 -6.80
N ASN A 353 21.03 -1.53 -5.56
CA ASN A 353 20.35 -0.29 -5.18
C ASN A 353 18.85 -0.27 -5.55
N VAL A 354 18.19 -1.43 -5.48
CA VAL A 354 16.74 -1.56 -5.62
C VAL A 354 16.18 -2.05 -4.30
N ASN A 355 15.80 -1.11 -3.46
CA ASN A 355 15.37 -1.35 -2.09
C ASN A 355 13.98 -0.79 -1.87
N TYR A 356 13.23 -1.36 -0.94
CA TYR A 356 11.82 -1.02 -0.73
C TYR A 356 11.54 -0.62 0.71
N SER A 357 10.60 0.32 0.85
CA SER A 357 10.00 0.66 2.15
C SER A 357 8.50 0.74 2.07
N ILE A 358 7.84 0.30 3.14
CA ILE A 358 6.42 0.42 3.35
C ILE A 358 6.08 1.89 3.60
N LYS A 359 5.09 2.42 2.88
CA LYS A 359 4.70 3.83 2.99
C LYS A 359 4.08 4.12 4.36
N LEU A 360 4.39 5.30 4.90
CA LEU A 360 3.84 5.78 6.17
C LEU A 360 2.31 5.64 6.34
N PRO A 361 1.45 5.85 5.32
CA PRO A 361 -0.01 5.70 5.49
C PRO A 361 -0.47 4.34 6.00
N LEU A 362 0.28 3.27 5.69
CA LEU A 362 -0.02 1.92 6.20
C LEU A 362 0.30 1.81 7.69
N LEU A 363 1.41 2.41 8.12
CA LEU A 363 1.75 2.53 9.53
C LEU A 363 0.70 3.37 10.28
N ILE A 364 0.25 4.49 9.72
CA ILE A 364 -0.84 5.31 10.31
C ILE A 364 -2.12 4.48 10.47
N THR A 365 -2.44 3.64 9.48
CA THR A 365 -3.60 2.74 9.54
C THR A 365 -3.46 1.71 10.66
N LEU A 366 -2.28 1.10 10.81
CA LEU A 366 -1.98 0.16 11.89
C LEU A 366 -2.08 0.83 13.27
N MET A 367 -1.54 2.04 13.40
CA MET A 367 -1.61 2.84 14.63
C MET A 367 -3.04 3.18 15.03
N GLY A 368 -3.94 3.40 14.06
CA GLY A 368 -5.36 3.60 14.30
C GLY A 368 -6.07 2.41 14.95
N LYS A 369 -5.45 1.21 14.96
CA LYS A 369 -5.97 0.04 15.68
C LYS A 369 -5.70 0.09 17.20
N VAL A 370 -4.87 1.02 17.67
CA VAL A 370 -4.56 1.20 19.09
C VAL A 370 -5.27 2.43 19.62
N GLU A 371 -6.21 2.21 20.54
CA GLU A 371 -6.94 3.31 21.18
C GLU A 371 -5.99 4.23 21.96
N GLY A 372 -6.12 5.55 21.74
CA GLY A 372 -5.33 6.57 22.42
C GLY A 372 -3.88 6.68 21.96
N LEU A 373 -3.45 5.96 20.92
CA LEU A 373 -2.11 6.10 20.37
C LEU A 373 -2.03 7.39 19.53
N VAL A 374 -1.47 8.43 20.14
CA VAL A 374 -1.17 9.70 19.48
C VAL A 374 0.34 9.79 19.24
N PRO A 375 0.80 9.73 17.99
CA PRO A 375 2.21 9.83 17.65
C PRO A 375 2.73 11.25 17.78
N MET A 376 4.05 11.38 17.91
CA MET A 376 4.66 12.70 17.93
C MET A 376 4.53 13.38 16.56
N VAL A 377 3.95 14.57 16.56
CA VAL A 377 3.96 15.50 15.42
C VAL A 377 4.86 16.66 15.82
N ARG A 378 6.10 16.64 15.35
CA ARG A 378 7.02 17.77 15.54
C ARG A 378 7.92 17.87 14.34
N ASP A 379 7.88 18.99 13.62
CA ASP A 379 8.93 19.32 12.69
C ASP A 379 10.20 19.57 13.52
N VAL A 380 11.26 18.80 13.25
CA VAL A 380 12.59 19.15 13.73
C VAL A 380 13.05 20.27 12.82
N ASP A 381 13.41 21.43 13.37
CA ASP A 381 14.06 22.50 12.60
C ASP A 381 15.43 22.00 12.12
N ALA A 382 15.43 21.26 11.01
CA ALA A 382 16.58 20.66 10.36
C ALA A 382 17.49 21.69 9.66
N SER A 383 17.23 22.98 9.84
CA SER A 383 18.15 24.07 9.49
C SER A 383 19.46 24.05 10.29
N SER A 384 19.67 23.03 11.13
CA SER A 384 20.84 22.88 11.97
C SER A 384 21.48 21.49 11.83
N SER A 385 22.43 21.40 10.90
CA SER A 385 23.47 20.36 10.68
C SER A 385 23.07 18.87 10.66
N SER A 386 23.68 18.12 9.73
CA SER A 386 23.57 16.65 9.60
C SER A 386 23.86 15.86 10.89
N GLY A 387 24.60 16.44 11.83
CA GLY A 387 24.84 15.86 13.16
C GLY A 387 23.55 15.64 13.95
N LYS A 388 22.58 16.58 13.88
CA LYS A 388 21.34 16.46 14.65
C LYS A 388 20.40 15.36 14.16
N LEU A 389 20.42 15.07 12.85
CA LEU A 389 19.63 13.97 12.27
C LEU A 389 20.19 12.61 12.69
N GLY A 390 21.52 12.50 12.73
CA GLY A 390 22.21 11.30 13.19
C GLY A 390 21.94 11.01 14.66
N ASP A 391 22.04 12.02 15.52
CA ASP A 391 21.72 11.91 16.95
C ASP A 391 20.26 11.51 17.16
N LEU A 392 19.33 12.12 16.42
CA LEU A 392 17.90 11.77 16.49
C LEU A 392 17.65 10.29 16.12
N LEU A 393 18.23 9.81 15.03
CA LEU A 393 18.11 8.40 14.64
C LEU A 393 18.80 7.47 15.63
N GLN A 394 19.97 7.85 16.16
CA GLN A 394 20.69 7.11 17.19
C GLN A 394 19.80 6.91 18.42
N ASP A 395 19.14 7.96 18.86
CA ASP A 395 18.31 8.02 20.07
C ASP A 395 16.94 7.32 19.92
N SER A 396 16.43 7.21 18.68
CA SER A 396 15.08 6.73 18.42
C SER A 396 15.01 5.32 17.83
N THR A 397 16.14 4.72 17.45
CA THR A 397 16.21 3.44 16.73
C THR A 397 16.77 2.33 17.62
N TYR A 398 16.21 1.14 17.50
CA TYR A 398 16.45 -0.03 18.36
C TYR A 398 16.81 -1.25 17.51
N LEU A 399 17.79 -2.02 17.96
CA LEU A 399 18.07 -3.35 17.43
C LEU A 399 17.10 -4.33 18.08
N ILE A 400 16.34 -5.06 17.26
CA ILE A 400 15.38 -6.07 17.72
C ILE A 400 16.04 -7.44 17.62
N ILE A 401 15.86 -8.26 18.67
CA ILE A 401 16.26 -9.67 18.68
C ILE A 401 15.10 -10.52 19.15
N VAL A 402 14.89 -11.64 18.45
CA VAL A 402 13.87 -12.64 18.75
C VAL A 402 14.49 -14.02 18.98
N GLY A 403 13.79 -14.88 19.71
CA GLY A 403 14.21 -16.26 19.98
C GLY A 403 15.41 -16.40 20.93
N LEU A 404 15.69 -15.40 21.78
CA LEU A 404 16.77 -15.44 22.78
C LEU A 404 16.56 -16.57 23.81
#